data_AF-A0A831PKL2-F1
#
_entry.id   AF-A0A831PKL2-F1
#
_cell.length_a   1.000
_cell.length_b   1.000
_cell.length_c   1.000
_cell.angle_alpha   90.00
_cell.angle_beta   90.00
_cell.angle_gamma   90.00
#
_symmetry.space_group_name_H-M   'P 1'
#
loop_
_entity.id
_entity.type
_entity.pdbx_description
1 polymer ?
#
loop_
_entity_poly.entity_id
_entity_poly.type
_entity_poly.pdbx_seq_one_letter_code
_entity_poly.pdbx_strand_id
1 'polypeptide(L)'
;MSSVLRRPTLGPRVRGLRIKELSRDKLISLIYANTPDEFLNILKTTPYSVAIDKLTRENIQDLRKELIRIYLERIKSLFLGASNDAKAVIMASLKYFEYENIRNLTIAVKAGKNPEDFIIWEPLEFTRRRHIIAGLLGAKSAE
;
A
#
# COMPACT_ATOMS: atom_id res chain seq x y z
N MET A 1 -11.42 31.56 7.98
CA MET A 1 -10.54 31.61 6.78
C MET A 1 -10.23 30.19 6.33
N SER A 2 -10.60 29.85 5.09
CA SER A 2 -10.55 28.49 4.52
C SER A 2 -9.11 27.93 4.45
N SER A 3 -8.94 26.67 4.86
CA SER A 3 -7.67 25.92 4.87
C SER A 3 -6.97 25.83 3.49
N VAL A 4 -7.69 26.17 2.42
CA VAL A 4 -7.21 26.21 1.04
C VAL A 4 -6.15 27.30 0.83
N LEU A 5 -6.23 28.43 1.54
CA LEU A 5 -5.26 29.54 1.40
C LEU A 5 -3.89 29.26 2.02
N ARG A 6 -3.75 28.25 2.90
CA ARG A 6 -2.49 27.96 3.61
C ARG A 6 -1.57 26.97 2.90
N ARG A 7 -2.01 26.25 1.85
CA ARG A 7 -1.26 25.12 1.27
C ARG A 7 -1.44 25.00 -0.25
N PRO A 8 -0.90 25.93 -1.04
CA PRO A 8 -1.19 26.05 -2.47
C PRO A 8 -0.76 24.83 -3.32
N THR A 9 0.23 24.05 -2.87
CA THR A 9 0.83 22.97 -3.67
C THR A 9 0.32 21.56 -3.34
N LEU A 10 -0.09 21.28 -2.10
CA LEU A 10 -0.51 19.93 -1.69
C LEU A 10 -1.87 19.54 -2.29
N GLY A 11 -2.84 20.47 -2.27
CA GLY A 11 -4.18 20.22 -2.79
C GLY A 11 -4.20 19.82 -4.28
N PRO A 12 -3.52 20.55 -5.18
CA PRO A 12 -3.37 20.13 -6.58
C PRO A 12 -2.67 18.77 -6.73
N ARG A 13 -1.62 18.47 -5.96
CA ARG A 13 -0.91 17.18 -6.04
C ARG A 13 -1.80 16.01 -5.64
N VAL A 14 -2.58 16.14 -4.56
CA VAL A 14 -3.54 15.12 -4.13
C VAL A 14 -4.65 14.95 -5.15
N ARG A 15 -5.20 16.05 -5.70
CA ARG A 15 -6.20 15.97 -6.79
C ARG A 15 -5.64 15.29 -8.04
N GLY A 16 -4.38 15.54 -8.38
CA GLY A 16 -3.69 14.85 -9.48
C GLY A 16 -3.53 13.34 -9.26
N LEU A 17 -3.46 12.87 -8.01
CA LEU A 17 -3.46 11.43 -7.72
C LEU A 17 -4.84 10.80 -7.93
N ARG A 18 -5.92 11.52 -7.61
CA ARG A 18 -7.29 11.04 -7.81
C ARG A 18 -7.59 10.74 -9.28
N ILE A 19 -7.06 11.53 -10.21
CA ILE A 19 -7.22 11.29 -11.66
C ILE A 19 -6.55 9.97 -12.10
N LYS A 20 -5.58 9.46 -11.32
CA LYS A 20 -4.90 8.18 -11.58
C LYS A 20 -5.65 6.97 -10.99
N GLU A 21 -6.80 7.18 -10.37
CA GLU A 21 -7.68 6.08 -9.96
C GLU A 21 -8.23 5.34 -11.19
N LEU A 22 -8.54 4.05 -11.02
CA LEU A 22 -9.11 3.27 -12.10
C LEU A 22 -10.52 3.78 -12.40
N SER A 23 -10.79 4.02 -13.68
CA SER A 23 -12.16 4.33 -14.13
C SER A 23 -13.07 3.13 -13.88
N ARG A 24 -14.38 3.40 -13.81
CA ARG A 24 -15.39 2.36 -13.66
C ARG A 24 -15.26 1.28 -14.74
N ASP A 25 -15.05 1.67 -15.98
CA ASP A 25 -14.92 0.74 -17.10
C ASP A 25 -13.71 -0.18 -16.94
N LYS A 26 -12.57 0.35 -16.46
CA LYS A 26 -11.39 -0.46 -16.18
C LYS A 26 -11.62 -1.43 -15.02
N LEU A 27 -12.32 -1.02 -13.97
CA LEU A 27 -12.70 -1.92 -12.87
C LEU A 27 -13.61 -3.05 -13.37
N ILE A 28 -14.59 -2.72 -14.21
CA ILE A 28 -15.47 -3.72 -14.86
C ILE A 28 -14.63 -4.69 -15.69
N SER A 29 -13.73 -4.20 -16.55
CA SER A 29 -12.85 -5.07 -17.33
C SER A 29 -12.00 -6.01 -16.45
N LEU A 30 -11.46 -5.52 -15.34
CA LEU A 30 -10.67 -6.34 -14.41
C LEU A 30 -11.51 -7.44 -13.73
N ILE A 31 -12.76 -7.15 -13.39
CA ILE A 31 -13.69 -8.13 -12.79
C ILE A 31 -14.04 -9.24 -13.78
N TYR A 32 -14.20 -8.89 -15.07
CA TYR A 32 -14.56 -9.82 -16.13
C TYR A 32 -13.35 -10.49 -16.81
N ALA A 33 -12.12 -10.22 -16.35
CA ALA A 33 -10.95 -10.91 -16.85
C ALA A 33 -11.01 -12.40 -16.49
N ASN A 34 -10.92 -13.27 -17.49
CA ASN A 34 -11.10 -14.71 -17.33
C ASN A 34 -9.79 -15.43 -17.01
N THR A 35 -8.66 -14.76 -17.23
CA THR A 35 -7.32 -15.31 -16.97
C THR A 35 -6.43 -14.30 -16.23
N PRO A 36 -5.43 -14.78 -15.46
CA PRO A 36 -4.42 -13.91 -14.87
C PRO A 36 -3.69 -13.04 -15.91
N ASP A 37 -3.44 -13.58 -17.10
CA ASP A 37 -2.76 -12.84 -18.17
C ASP A 37 -3.63 -11.71 -18.73
N GLU A 38 -4.92 -11.97 -18.95
CA GLU A 38 -5.89 -10.94 -19.36
C GLU A 38 -6.00 -9.84 -18.29
N PHE A 39 -6.08 -10.23 -17.02
CA PHE A 39 -6.12 -9.30 -15.89
C PHE A 39 -4.88 -8.39 -15.87
N LEU A 40 -3.68 -8.98 -16.00
CA LEU A 40 -2.41 -8.24 -16.03
C LEU A 40 -2.33 -7.33 -17.26
N ASN A 41 -2.77 -7.79 -18.42
CA ASN A 41 -2.80 -7.00 -19.65
C ASN A 41 -3.71 -5.77 -19.51
N ILE A 42 -4.89 -5.93 -18.90
CA ILE A 42 -5.77 -4.79 -18.60
C ILE A 42 -5.06 -3.84 -17.64
N LEU A 43 -4.47 -4.35 -16.56
CA LEU A 43 -3.81 -3.52 -15.55
C LEU A 43 -2.61 -2.76 -16.14
N LYS A 44 -1.87 -3.34 -17.10
CA LYS A 44 -0.77 -2.68 -17.84
C LYS A 44 -1.22 -1.48 -18.67
N THR A 45 -2.51 -1.36 -19.01
CA THR A 45 -3.05 -0.16 -19.68
C THR A 45 -3.38 1.00 -18.73
N THR A 46 -3.08 0.84 -17.43
CA THR A 46 -3.45 1.80 -16.39
C THR A 46 -2.20 2.49 -15.81
N PRO A 47 -2.33 3.49 -14.91
CA PRO A 47 -1.20 4.15 -14.26
C PRO A 47 -0.32 3.24 -13.39
N TYR A 48 -0.62 1.95 -13.29
CA TYR A 48 0.17 0.94 -12.56
C TYR A 48 1.22 0.22 -13.43
N SER A 49 1.18 0.41 -14.76
CA SER A 49 2.00 -0.33 -15.76
C SER A 49 3.48 -0.52 -15.38
N VAL A 50 4.18 0.57 -15.07
CA VAL A 50 5.62 0.58 -14.80
C VAL A 50 6.03 -0.35 -13.65
N ALA A 51 5.17 -0.50 -12.66
CA ALA A 51 5.46 -1.32 -11.48
C ALA A 51 5.04 -2.79 -11.66
N ILE A 52 4.07 -3.05 -12.53
CA ILE A 52 3.51 -4.39 -12.77
C ILE A 52 4.04 -5.05 -14.05
N ASP A 53 4.90 -4.37 -14.81
CA ASP A 53 5.48 -4.94 -16.04
C ASP A 53 6.28 -6.22 -15.78
N LYS A 54 6.84 -6.36 -14.57
CA LYS A 54 7.56 -7.56 -14.12
C LYS A 54 6.63 -8.66 -13.60
N LEU A 55 5.33 -8.37 -13.44
CA LEU A 55 4.37 -9.37 -13.01
C LEU A 55 3.94 -10.24 -14.19
N THR A 56 3.97 -11.53 -13.93
CA THR A 56 3.53 -12.62 -14.80
C THR A 56 2.51 -13.47 -14.04
N ARG A 57 1.97 -14.49 -14.72
CA ARG A 57 1.06 -15.43 -14.08
C ARG A 57 1.67 -16.14 -12.88
N GLU A 58 2.97 -16.41 -12.90
CA GLU A 58 3.69 -17.20 -11.89
C GLU A 58 3.94 -16.42 -10.59
N ASN A 59 3.99 -15.09 -10.65
CA ASN A 59 4.30 -14.23 -9.51
C ASN A 59 3.16 -13.25 -9.16
N ILE A 60 1.95 -13.49 -9.69
CA ILE A 60 0.78 -12.63 -9.46
C ILE A 60 0.44 -12.47 -7.96
N GLN A 61 0.83 -13.43 -7.11
CA GLN A 61 0.70 -13.28 -5.65
C GLN A 61 1.42 -12.04 -5.08
N ASP A 62 2.46 -11.54 -5.75
CA ASP A 62 3.22 -10.37 -5.33
C ASP A 62 2.56 -9.05 -5.77
N LEU A 63 1.47 -9.10 -6.55
CA LEU A 63 0.73 -7.91 -7.00
C LEU A 63 0.38 -6.98 -5.84
N ARG A 64 -0.08 -7.53 -4.70
CA ARG A 64 -0.43 -6.72 -3.54
C ARG A 64 0.79 -5.95 -3.00
N LYS A 65 1.97 -6.58 -2.94
CA LYS A 65 3.20 -5.93 -2.47
C LYS A 65 3.59 -4.79 -3.41
N GLU A 66 3.52 -5.03 -4.72
CA GLU A 66 3.81 -4.01 -5.73
C GLU A 66 2.84 -2.83 -5.66
N LEU A 67 1.54 -3.07 -5.48
CA LEU A 67 0.55 -2.01 -5.30
C LEU A 67 0.81 -1.18 -4.03
N ILE A 68 1.20 -1.83 -2.92
CA ILE A 68 1.57 -1.14 -1.69
C ILE A 68 2.84 -0.31 -1.90
N ARG A 69 3.83 -0.82 -2.65
CA ARG A 69 5.04 -0.07 -3.00
C ARG A 69 4.72 1.21 -3.77
N ILE A 70 3.87 1.12 -4.80
CA ILE A 70 3.40 2.28 -5.58
C ILE A 70 2.68 3.29 -4.68
N TYR A 71 1.81 2.80 -3.80
CA TYR A 71 1.10 3.64 -2.84
C TYR A 71 2.11 4.39 -1.94
N LEU A 72 3.10 3.70 -1.39
CA LEU A 72 4.12 4.32 -0.53
C LEU A 72 5.01 5.31 -1.28
N GLU A 73 5.39 5.04 -2.53
CA GLU A 73 6.16 5.99 -3.36
C GLU A 73 5.38 7.31 -3.55
N ARG A 74 4.08 7.21 -3.85
CA ARG A 74 3.19 8.38 -3.95
C ARG A 74 3.09 9.12 -2.62
N ILE A 75 2.92 8.41 -1.51
CA ILE A 75 2.87 8.99 -0.17
C ILE A 75 4.19 9.67 0.21
N LYS A 76 5.34 9.05 -0.04
CA LYS A 76 6.68 9.63 0.17
C LYS A 76 6.82 10.96 -0.58
N SER A 77 6.41 10.98 -1.84
CA SER A 77 6.45 12.20 -2.67
C SER A 77 5.58 13.33 -2.13
N LEU A 78 4.40 13.01 -1.57
CA LEU A 78 3.54 13.98 -0.88
C LEU A 78 4.17 14.45 0.43
N PHE A 79 4.69 13.51 1.22
CA PHE A 79 5.26 13.75 2.54
C PHE A 79 6.44 14.72 2.48
N LEU A 80 7.34 14.58 1.49
CA LEU A 80 8.49 15.47 1.31
C LEU A 80 8.08 16.93 1.10
N GLY A 81 6.98 17.18 0.38
CA GLY A 81 6.46 18.52 0.10
C GLY A 81 5.41 19.01 1.10
N ALA A 82 5.17 18.29 2.20
CA ALA A 82 4.11 18.59 3.15
C ALA A 82 4.62 19.37 4.38
N SER A 83 3.75 20.24 4.93
CA SER A 83 3.96 20.88 6.24
C SER A 83 3.93 19.87 7.38
N ASN A 84 4.48 20.22 8.54
CA ASN A 84 4.54 19.32 9.71
C ASN A 84 3.18 18.73 10.12
N ASP A 85 2.09 19.52 10.15
CA ASP A 85 0.78 18.98 10.51
C ASP A 85 0.27 17.94 9.49
N ALA A 86 0.51 18.18 8.20
CA ALA A 86 0.13 17.25 7.13
C ALA A 86 0.98 15.98 7.18
N LYS A 87 2.28 16.10 7.50
CA LYS A 87 3.15 14.96 7.75
C LYS A 87 2.63 14.10 8.90
N ALA A 88 2.19 14.72 10.00
CA ALA A 88 1.60 14.00 11.13
C ALA A 88 0.34 13.22 10.72
N VAL A 89 -0.55 13.82 9.92
CA VAL A 89 -1.75 13.14 9.38
C VAL A 89 -1.37 11.98 8.47
N ILE A 90 -0.40 12.17 7.56
CA ILE A 90 0.08 11.10 6.68
C ILE A 90 0.64 9.94 7.51
N MET A 91 1.48 10.21 8.51
CA MET A 91 2.04 9.18 9.39
C MET A 91 0.94 8.44 10.17
N ALA A 92 -0.09 9.16 10.63
CA ALA A 92 -1.23 8.56 11.30
C ALA A 92 -2.01 7.62 10.35
N SER A 93 -2.23 8.01 9.10
CA SER A 93 -2.93 7.15 8.11
C SER A 93 -2.17 5.84 7.83
N LEU A 94 -0.84 5.86 7.89
CA LEU A 94 -0.03 4.67 7.66
C LEU A 94 -0.06 3.66 8.82
N LYS A 95 -0.59 4.04 10.00
CA LYS A 95 -0.86 3.08 11.08
C LYS A 95 -1.84 1.98 10.67
N TYR A 96 -2.64 2.20 9.62
CA TYR A 96 -3.46 1.15 9.02
C TYR A 96 -2.67 -0.15 8.75
N PHE A 97 -1.44 -0.04 8.24
CA PHE A 97 -0.60 -1.20 7.94
C PHE A 97 -0.10 -1.92 9.20
N GLU A 98 0.01 -1.22 10.33
CA GLU A 98 0.31 -1.84 11.62
C GLU A 98 -0.84 -2.77 12.04
N TYR A 99 -2.09 -2.30 11.94
CA TYR A 99 -3.27 -3.11 12.23
C TYR A 99 -3.44 -4.29 11.26
N GLU A 100 -3.23 -4.07 9.96
CA GLU A 100 -3.24 -5.15 8.96
C GLU A 100 -2.19 -6.21 9.27
N ASN A 101 -0.98 -5.80 9.66
CA ASN A 101 0.07 -6.75 10.04
C ASN A 101 -0.31 -7.55 11.29
N ILE A 102 -0.86 -6.91 12.34
CA ILE A 102 -1.36 -7.62 13.52
C ILE A 102 -2.42 -8.66 13.12
N ARG A 103 -3.37 -8.27 12.27
CA ARG A 103 -4.40 -9.18 11.75
C ARG A 103 -3.79 -10.36 10.98
N ASN A 104 -2.85 -10.08 10.06
CA ASN A 104 -2.18 -11.10 9.27
C ASN A 104 -1.40 -12.09 10.14
N LEU A 105 -0.70 -11.58 11.15
CA LEU A 105 0.02 -12.41 12.14
C LEU A 105 -0.94 -13.34 12.87
N THR A 106 -2.05 -12.81 13.41
CA THR A 106 -3.03 -13.64 14.13
C THR A 106 -3.61 -14.74 13.24
N ILE A 107 -3.91 -14.43 11.98
CA ILE A 107 -4.44 -15.40 11.01
C ILE A 107 -3.37 -16.47 10.68
N ALA A 108 -2.13 -16.06 10.42
CA ALA A 108 -1.05 -16.98 10.10
C ALA A 108 -0.74 -17.93 11.27
N VAL A 109 -0.72 -17.42 12.50
CA VAL A 109 -0.55 -18.23 13.72
C VAL A 109 -1.67 -19.25 13.85
N LYS A 110 -2.94 -18.83 13.72
CA LYS A 110 -4.09 -19.75 13.77
C LYS A 110 -4.05 -20.82 12.67
N ALA A 111 -3.50 -20.49 11.51
CA ALA A 111 -3.36 -21.40 10.39
C ALA A 111 -2.10 -22.29 10.46
N GLY A 112 -1.28 -22.18 11.52
CA GLY A 112 -0.03 -22.94 11.66
C GLY A 112 1.05 -22.57 10.64
N LYS A 113 0.95 -21.38 10.03
CA LYS A 113 1.94 -20.87 9.05
C LYS A 113 2.98 -20.00 9.74
N ASN A 114 4.13 -19.80 9.07
CA ASN A 114 5.11 -18.83 9.52
C ASN A 114 4.53 -17.40 9.40
N PRO A 115 4.35 -16.65 10.50
CA PRO A 115 3.73 -15.34 10.47
C PRO A 115 4.58 -14.28 9.74
N GLU A 116 5.90 -14.45 9.69
CA GLU A 116 6.81 -13.48 9.08
C GLU A 116 6.56 -13.29 7.58
N ASP A 117 6.13 -14.36 6.90
CA ASP A 117 5.85 -14.37 5.46
C ASP A 117 4.67 -13.46 5.07
N PHE A 118 3.86 -13.04 6.04
CA PHE A 118 2.62 -12.27 5.83
C PHE A 118 2.74 -10.80 6.26
N ILE A 119 3.93 -10.37 6.68
CA ILE A 119 4.18 -9.00 7.14
C ILE A 119 4.47 -8.08 5.95
N ILE A 120 3.82 -6.93 5.97
CA ILE A 120 4.04 -5.81 5.05
C ILE A 120 5.02 -4.84 5.74
N TRP A 121 6.30 -4.89 5.37
CA TRP A 121 7.37 -4.19 6.09
C TRP A 121 7.53 -2.73 5.68
N GLU A 122 7.38 -2.42 4.41
CA GLU A 122 7.73 -1.12 3.83
C GLU A 122 7.02 0.07 4.50
N PRO A 123 5.70 -0.01 4.84
CA PRO A 123 5.03 1.06 5.58
C PRO A 123 5.58 1.23 7.00
N LEU A 124 6.01 0.14 7.65
CA LEU A 124 6.55 0.16 9.01
C LEU A 124 7.96 0.75 9.05
N GLU A 125 8.77 0.49 8.03
CA GLU A 125 10.08 1.12 7.87
C GLU A 125 9.93 2.64 7.68
N PHE A 126 9.01 3.05 6.80
CA PHE A 126 8.72 4.46 6.58
C PHE A 126 8.25 5.17 7.86
N THR A 127 7.43 4.49 8.66
CA THR A 127 6.93 5.04 9.94
C THR A 127 7.86 4.83 11.13
N ARG A 128 9.00 4.13 10.95
CA ARG A 128 9.95 3.71 12.01
C ARG A 128 9.32 2.85 13.11
N ARG A 129 8.31 2.03 12.77
CA ARG A 129 7.51 1.22 13.69
C ARG A 129 7.78 -0.28 13.60
N ARG A 130 8.84 -0.69 12.91
CA ARG A 130 9.22 -2.10 12.74
C ARG A 130 9.32 -2.87 14.06
N HIS A 131 9.78 -2.21 15.12
CA HIS A 131 9.95 -2.76 16.46
C HIS A 131 8.64 -3.24 17.09
N ILE A 132 7.49 -2.66 16.74
CA ILE A 132 6.18 -3.05 17.28
C ILE A 132 5.86 -4.48 16.85
N ILE A 133 6.02 -4.77 15.55
CA ILE A 133 5.78 -6.10 15.01
C ILE A 133 6.86 -7.10 15.47
N ALA A 134 8.12 -6.66 15.54
CA ALA A 134 9.20 -7.51 16.05
C ALA A 134 8.96 -7.96 17.51
N GLY A 135 8.45 -7.07 18.36
CA GLY A 135 8.07 -7.41 19.73
C GLY A 135 6.95 -8.45 19.80
N LEU A 136 5.95 -8.36 18.92
CA LEU A 136 4.87 -9.33 18.83
C LEU A 136 5.34 -10.72 18.36
N LEU A 137 6.27 -10.75 17.40
CA LEU A 137 6.88 -12.01 16.95
C LEU A 137 7.73 -12.64 18.06
N GLY A 138 8.53 -11.83 18.76
CA GLY A 138 9.39 -12.29 19.85
C GLY A 138 8.62 -12.83 21.06
N ALA A 139 7.42 -12.29 21.35
CA ALA A 139 6.56 -12.80 22.42
C ALA A 139 6.10 -14.24 22.19
N LYS A 140 6.00 -14.70 20.94
CA LYS A 140 5.68 -16.10 20.60
C LYS A 140 6.83 -17.07 20.92
N SER A 141 8.07 -16.61 20.83
CA SER A 141 9.26 -17.44 21.05
C SER A 141 9.55 -17.72 22.55
N ALA A 142 8.77 -17.11 23.44
CA ALA A 142 8.93 -17.21 24.90
C ALA A 142 7.95 -18.21 25.57
N GLU A 143 7.08 -18.85 24.78
CA GLU A 143 6.27 -20.01 25.18
C GLU A 143 6.90 -21.30 24.62
#